data_AF-A0A1Y1M617-F1
#
_entry.id   AF-A0A1Y1M617-F1
#
_cell.length_a   1.000
_cell.length_b   1.000
_cell.length_c   1.000
_cell.angle_alpha   90.00
_cell.angle_beta   90.00
_cell.angle_gamma   90.00
#
_symmetry.space_group_name_H-M   'P 1'
#
loop_
_entity.id
_entity.type
_entity.pdbx_description
1 polymer ?
#
loop_
_entity_poly.entity_id
_entity_poly.type
_entity_poly.pdbx_seq_one_letter_code
_entity_poly.pdbx_strand_id
1 'polypeptide(L)'
;GMYADESTFDMSLKACKPSLVEVCQKTPELVKYVNKVSNCAMLTYSAVVKPSKHLNVLNHGDAWTNNMMFRYDTQGKLADVIMVDYQYAGYGSPAVDLSYFWITSTSLEVKRKGYEFILAHYHKELSKKNVKATPAH
;
A
#
# COMPACT_ATOMS: atom_id res chain seq x y z
N GLY A 1 -10.02 -17.28 -7.94
CA GLY A 1 -8.72 -16.83 -8.47
C GLY A 1 -7.80 -16.58 -7.30
N MET A 2 -6.49 -16.72 -7.46
CA MET A 2 -5.44 -16.53 -6.43
C MET A 2 -5.34 -15.09 -5.90
N TYR A 3 -6.45 -14.49 -5.50
CA TYR A 3 -6.47 -13.22 -4.79
C TYR A 3 -6.62 -13.54 -3.33
N ALA A 4 -5.80 -12.95 -2.46
CA ALA A 4 -6.07 -12.99 -1.04
C ALA A 4 -7.43 -12.33 -0.80
N ASP A 5 -8.45 -13.16 -0.59
CA ASP A 5 -9.79 -12.68 -0.27
C ASP A 5 -9.85 -12.20 1.18
N GLU A 6 -10.97 -11.56 1.54
CA GLU A 6 -11.08 -10.95 2.86
C GLU A 6 -10.82 -11.96 4.00
N SER A 7 -11.16 -13.22 3.75
CA SER A 7 -11.09 -14.31 4.73
C SER A 7 -9.67 -14.81 4.96
N THR A 8 -8.86 -14.90 3.90
CA THR A 8 -7.49 -15.44 3.96
C THR A 8 -6.56 -14.55 4.79
N PHE A 9 -6.72 -13.24 4.65
CA PHE A 9 -5.92 -12.28 5.41
C PHE A 9 -6.44 -12.11 6.85
N ASP A 10 -7.76 -12.12 7.07
CA ASP A 10 -8.34 -12.10 8.42
C ASP A 10 -7.88 -13.32 9.24
N MET A 11 -7.81 -14.51 8.61
CA MET A 11 -7.21 -15.70 9.23
C MET A 11 -5.74 -15.50 9.59
N SER A 12 -4.93 -14.97 8.67
CA SER A 12 -3.50 -14.70 8.90
C SER A 12 -3.28 -13.68 10.03
N LEU A 13 -4.08 -12.62 10.07
CA LEU A 13 -4.07 -11.61 11.14
C LEU A 13 -4.45 -12.22 12.49
N LYS A 14 -5.55 -12.97 12.56
CA LYS A 14 -6.01 -13.64 13.78
C LYS A 14 -4.96 -14.61 14.31
N ALA A 15 -4.23 -15.29 13.43
CA ALA A 15 -3.16 -16.20 13.80
C ALA A 15 -1.91 -15.46 14.31
N CYS A 16 -1.45 -14.43 13.60
CA CYS A 16 -0.16 -13.78 13.89
C CYS A 16 -0.21 -12.69 14.96
N LYS A 17 -1.33 -11.96 15.07
CA LYS A 17 -1.47 -10.80 15.97
C LYS A 17 -1.26 -11.16 17.44
N PRO A 18 -1.85 -12.24 18.00
CA PRO A 18 -1.66 -12.59 19.41
C PRO A 18 -0.19 -12.81 19.75
N SER A 19 0.53 -13.57 18.93
CA SER A 19 1.96 -13.87 19.13
C SER A 19 2.82 -12.62 19.05
N LEU A 20 2.56 -11.71 18.11
CA LEU A 20 3.28 -10.44 18.00
C LEU A 20 3.05 -9.53 19.21
N VAL A 21 1.81 -9.46 19.70
CA VAL A 21 1.47 -8.69 20.90
C VAL A 21 2.15 -9.27 22.14
N GLU A 22 2.13 -10.59 22.28
CA GLU A 22 2.77 -11.29 23.39
C GLU A 22 4.28 -11.02 23.44
N VAL A 23 4.97 -11.09 22.29
CA VAL A 23 6.40 -10.76 22.19
C VAL A 23 6.65 -9.31 22.62
N CYS A 24 5.84 -8.37 22.15
CA CYS A 24 6.00 -6.96 22.53
C CYS A 24 5.76 -6.70 24.02
N GLN A 25 4.86 -7.46 24.66
CA GLN A 25 4.61 -7.37 26.10
C GLN A 25 5.75 -7.95 26.94
N LYS A 26 6.41 -9.01 26.45
CA LYS A 26 7.50 -9.69 27.16
C LYS A 26 8.86 -8.99 27.00
N THR A 27 9.02 -8.15 25.99
CA THR A 27 10.27 -7.39 25.75
C THR A 27 10.12 -5.95 26.28
N PRO A 28 10.81 -5.56 27.38
CA PRO A 28 10.61 -4.27 28.05
C PRO A 28 10.70 -3.04 27.13
N GLU A 29 11.63 -3.04 26.16
CA GLU A 29 11.82 -1.94 25.21
C GLU A 29 10.66 -1.78 24.22
N LEU A 30 9.89 -2.86 24.01
CA LEU A 30 8.83 -2.95 23.01
C LEU A 30 7.42 -2.75 23.58
N VAL A 31 7.25 -2.77 24.90
CA VAL A 31 5.93 -2.62 25.57
C VAL A 31 5.19 -1.37 25.08
N LYS A 32 5.91 -0.26 24.87
CA LYS A 32 5.34 1.01 24.36
C LYS A 32 4.73 0.91 22.95
N TYR A 33 5.05 -0.14 22.20
CA TYR A 33 4.55 -0.38 20.85
C TYR A 33 3.38 -1.37 20.79
N VAL A 34 2.97 -2.00 21.89
CA VAL A 34 1.89 -3.00 21.93
C VAL A 34 0.60 -2.49 21.26
N ASN A 35 0.19 -1.25 21.58
CA ASN A 35 -0.99 -0.63 20.97
C ASN A 35 -0.80 -0.39 19.47
N LYS A 36 0.42 -0.03 19.04
CA LYS A 36 0.73 0.18 17.62
C LYS A 36 0.70 -1.14 16.88
N VAL A 37 1.35 -2.19 17.37
CA VAL A 37 1.38 -3.53 16.76
C VAL A 37 -0.01 -4.14 16.68
N SER A 38 -0.82 -3.96 17.73
CA SER A 38 -2.23 -4.42 17.74
C SER A 38 -3.08 -3.77 16.64
N ASN A 39 -2.71 -2.57 16.18
CA ASN A 39 -3.48 -1.78 15.22
C ASN A 39 -2.84 -1.73 13.82
N CYS A 40 -1.52 -1.95 13.70
CA CYS A 40 -0.73 -1.67 12.50
C CYS A 40 -1.20 -2.49 11.29
N ALA A 41 -1.44 -3.78 11.48
CA ALA A 41 -1.79 -4.68 10.38
C ALA A 41 -3.25 -4.53 9.91
N MET A 42 -4.13 -3.94 10.74
CA MET A 42 -5.54 -3.71 10.40
C MET A 42 -5.73 -2.47 9.51
N LEU A 43 -4.90 -1.44 9.70
CA LEU A 43 -5.07 -0.14 9.04
C LEU A 43 -4.80 -0.23 7.54
N THR A 44 -3.66 -0.82 7.15
CA THR A 44 -3.27 -0.97 5.74
C THR A 44 -4.28 -1.83 4.98
N TYR A 45 -4.72 -2.92 5.59
CA TYR A 45 -5.67 -3.85 4.99
C TYR A 45 -7.09 -3.28 4.86
N SER A 46 -7.60 -2.61 5.90
CA SER A 46 -8.93 -1.98 5.84
C SER A 46 -9.05 -0.94 4.72
N ALA A 47 -7.93 -0.32 4.32
CA ALA A 47 -7.88 0.62 3.21
C ALA A 47 -7.83 -0.07 1.83
N VAL A 48 -7.24 -1.27 1.75
CA VAL A 48 -7.14 -2.06 0.50
C VAL A 48 -8.42 -2.86 0.24
N VAL A 49 -9.03 -3.42 1.28
CA VAL A 49 -10.15 -4.39 1.18
C VAL A 49 -11.52 -3.74 1.27
N LYS A 50 -11.64 -2.53 1.83
CA LYS A 50 -12.90 -1.80 1.79
C LYS A 50 -12.91 -0.84 0.60
N PRO A 51 -13.79 -1.05 -0.39
CA PRO A 51 -14.00 -0.09 -1.45
C PRO A 51 -14.35 1.29 -0.87
N SER A 52 -13.78 2.32 -1.47
CA SER A 52 -14.19 3.69 -1.25
C SER A 52 -15.63 3.89 -1.75
N LYS A 53 -16.38 4.79 -1.09
CA LYS A 53 -17.68 5.25 -1.60
C LYS A 53 -17.56 6.09 -2.89
N HIS A 54 -16.33 6.47 -3.25
CA HIS A 54 -16.02 7.29 -4.41
C HIS A 54 -15.35 6.46 -5.52
N LEU A 55 -14.26 6.97 -6.10
CA LEU A 55 -13.49 6.27 -7.11
C LEU A 55 -12.75 5.08 -6.49
N ASN A 56 -13.00 3.91 -7.07
CA ASN A 56 -12.20 2.72 -6.83
C ASN A 56 -11.34 2.40 -8.05
N VAL A 57 -10.10 1.99 -7.79
CA VAL A 57 -9.15 1.51 -8.81
C VAL A 57 -8.63 0.15 -8.42
N LEU A 58 -8.11 -0.60 -9.39
CA LEU A 58 -7.33 -1.80 -9.11
C LEU A 58 -5.96 -1.36 -8.57
N ASN A 59 -5.77 -1.50 -7.27
CA ASN A 59 -4.50 -1.31 -6.60
C ASN A 59 -3.67 -2.60 -6.65
N HIS A 60 -2.34 -2.44 -6.62
CA HIS A 60 -1.36 -3.50 -6.44
C HIS A 60 -1.37 -4.05 -5.00
N GLY A 61 -1.61 -3.19 -4.01
CA GLY A 61 -1.68 -3.55 -2.59
C GLY A 61 -0.33 -3.72 -1.89
N ASP A 62 0.77 -3.76 -2.65
CA ASP A 62 2.15 -3.82 -2.16
C ASP A 62 3.10 -3.06 -3.11
N ALA A 63 2.71 -1.83 -3.44
CA ALA A 63 3.40 -0.97 -4.41
C ALA A 63 4.64 -0.28 -3.79
N TRP A 64 5.69 -1.02 -3.48
CA TRP A 64 6.99 -0.49 -3.05
C TRP A 64 8.08 -0.79 -4.08
N THR A 65 9.20 -0.05 -4.04
CA THR A 65 10.29 -0.09 -5.03
C THR A 65 10.82 -1.50 -5.32
N ASN A 66 10.82 -2.40 -4.35
CA ASN A 66 11.33 -3.77 -4.56
C ASN A 66 10.42 -4.62 -5.45
N ASN A 67 9.13 -4.27 -5.51
CA ASN A 67 8.15 -4.87 -6.42
C ASN A 67 8.07 -4.10 -7.75
N MET A 68 9.07 -3.26 -8.05
CA MET A 68 9.18 -2.51 -9.29
C MET A 68 10.48 -2.86 -9.99
N MET A 69 10.39 -3.21 -11.28
CA MET A 69 11.56 -3.40 -12.13
C MET A 69 11.75 -2.18 -13.03
N PHE A 70 12.96 -1.64 -13.02
CA PHE A 70 13.34 -0.44 -13.76
C PHE A 70 14.22 -0.81 -14.94
N ARG A 71 13.82 -0.39 -16.14
CA ARG A 71 14.63 -0.53 -17.35
C ARG A 71 15.29 0.80 -17.66
N TYR A 72 16.61 0.78 -17.85
CA TYR A 72 17.40 1.95 -18.23
C TYR A 72 17.90 1.81 -19.67
N ASP A 73 17.98 2.93 -20.39
CA ASP A 73 18.57 2.97 -21.72
C ASP A 73 20.10 2.97 -21.68
N THR A 74 20.73 2.99 -22.86
CA THR A 74 22.20 3.02 -22.98
C THR A 74 22.85 4.29 -22.44
N GLN A 75 22.07 5.35 -22.19
CA GLN A 75 22.52 6.60 -21.58
C GLN A 75 22.27 6.65 -20.07
N GLY A 76 21.75 5.56 -19.48
CA GLY A 76 21.41 5.48 -18.06
C GLY A 76 20.11 6.22 -17.68
N LYS A 77 19.29 6.63 -18.65
CA LYS A 77 17.99 7.24 -18.37
C LYS A 77 16.93 6.16 -18.15
N LEU A 78 16.00 6.44 -17.23
CA LEU A 78 14.87 5.56 -17.00
C LEU A 78 14.00 5.49 -18.26
N ALA A 79 13.92 4.31 -18.86
CA ALA A 79 13.19 4.05 -20.08
C ALA A 79 11.80 3.43 -19.80
N ASP A 80 11.70 2.58 -18.79
CA ASP A 80 10.44 1.90 -18.46
C ASP A 80 10.39 1.40 -17.01
N VAL A 81 9.18 1.19 -16.51
CA VAL A 81 8.92 0.62 -15.17
C VAL A 81 7.77 -0.37 -15.25
N ILE A 82 7.97 -1.57 -14.71
CA ILE A 82 6.89 -2.56 -14.53
C ILE A 82 6.76 -2.92 -13.06
N MET A 83 5.52 -3.15 -12.61
CA MET A 83 5.22 -3.67 -11.28
C MET A 83 5.06 -5.19 -11.34
N VAL A 84 5.54 -5.89 -10.31
CA VAL A 84 5.52 -7.36 -10.16
C VAL A 84 5.00 -7.75 -8.78
N ASP A 85 4.61 -9.01 -8.59
CA ASP A 85 4.12 -9.55 -7.31
C ASP A 85 2.75 -8.96 -6.84
N TYR A 86 1.70 -9.32 -7.56
CA TYR A 86 0.31 -8.85 -7.33
C TYR A 86 -0.45 -9.66 -6.26
N GLN A 87 0.24 -10.26 -5.30
CA GLN A 87 -0.37 -11.14 -4.28
C GLN A 87 -1.42 -10.42 -3.39
N TYR A 88 -1.36 -9.09 -3.29
CA TYR A 88 -2.29 -8.24 -2.53
C TYR A 88 -3.16 -7.32 -3.40
N ALA A 89 -3.25 -7.59 -4.71
CA ALA A 89 -4.01 -6.74 -5.61
C ALA A 89 -5.51 -6.72 -5.25
N GLY A 90 -6.11 -5.53 -5.23
CA GLY A 90 -7.48 -5.34 -4.77
C GLY A 90 -8.11 -4.03 -5.23
N TYR A 91 -9.44 -3.99 -5.29
CA TYR A 91 -10.19 -2.78 -5.66
C TYR A 91 -10.42 -1.90 -4.43
N GLY A 92 -9.97 -0.65 -4.48
CA GLY A 92 -10.15 0.29 -3.39
C GLY A 92 -9.79 1.72 -3.78
N SER A 93 -9.61 2.58 -2.78
CA SER A 93 -9.21 3.97 -3.02
C SER A 93 -7.87 4.03 -3.78
N PRO A 94 -7.71 4.92 -4.78
CA PRO A 94 -6.42 5.13 -5.44
C PRO A 94 -5.33 5.66 -4.50
N ALA A 95 -5.71 6.17 -3.32
CA ALA A 95 -4.77 6.63 -2.30
C ALA A 95 -3.98 5.49 -1.64
N VAL A 96 -4.42 4.23 -1.76
CA VAL A 96 -3.80 3.07 -1.11
C VAL A 96 -2.37 2.86 -1.59
N ASP A 97 -2.17 2.58 -2.88
CA ASP A 97 -0.84 2.36 -3.44
C ASP A 97 0.03 3.62 -3.34
N LEU A 98 -0.57 4.80 -3.54
CA LEU A 98 0.15 6.07 -3.45
C LEU A 98 0.73 6.29 -2.03
N SER A 99 -0.09 6.08 -1.00
CA SER A 99 0.33 6.27 0.39
C SER A 99 1.36 5.22 0.80
N TYR A 100 1.17 3.98 0.37
CA TYR A 100 2.10 2.90 0.65
C TYR A 100 3.47 3.19 0.03
N PHE A 101 3.52 3.44 -1.28
CA PHE A 101 4.74 3.82 -1.98
C PHE A 101 5.42 5.04 -1.35
N TRP A 102 4.64 6.09 -1.03
CA TRP A 102 5.17 7.28 -0.39
C TRP A 102 5.90 6.96 0.92
N ILE A 103 5.30 6.13 1.78
CA ILE A 103 5.84 5.80 3.10
C ILE A 103 7.03 4.84 2.99
N THR A 104 6.98 3.84 2.11
CA THR A 104 8.00 2.78 2.07
C THR A 104 9.18 3.10 1.16
N SER A 105 8.96 3.89 0.10
CA SER A 105 9.85 3.91 -1.07
C SER A 105 10.49 5.27 -1.36
N THR A 106 10.06 6.33 -0.68
CA THR A 106 10.66 7.66 -0.85
C THR A 106 11.67 7.98 0.25
N SER A 107 12.69 8.78 -0.11
CA SER A 107 13.69 9.28 0.83
C SER A 107 13.07 10.26 1.84
N LEU A 108 13.72 10.45 2.99
CA LEU A 108 13.22 11.38 4.01
C LEU A 108 13.10 12.83 3.48
N GLU A 109 14.00 13.24 2.59
CA GLU A 109 13.93 14.56 1.97
C GLU A 109 12.68 14.70 1.11
N VAL A 110 12.42 13.72 0.24
CA VAL A 110 11.21 13.69 -0.59
C VAL A 110 9.98 13.71 0.32
N LYS A 111 9.95 12.91 1.39
CA LYS A 111 8.84 12.87 2.36
C LYS A 111 8.50 14.23 2.97
N ARG A 112 9.50 15.07 3.24
CA ARG A 112 9.30 16.35 3.94
C ARG A 112 8.85 17.48 3.01
N LYS A 113 9.23 17.43 1.74
CA LYS A 113 9.05 18.57 0.81
C LYS A 113 8.22 18.24 -0.43
N GLY A 114 8.08 16.97 -0.77
CA GLY A 114 7.53 16.53 -2.06
C GLY A 114 6.07 16.10 -2.03
N TYR A 115 5.42 16.02 -0.85
CA TYR A 115 4.12 15.34 -0.75
C TYR A 115 3.07 16.01 -1.62
N GLU A 116 2.93 17.33 -1.49
CA GLU A 116 1.99 18.14 -2.26
C GLU A 116 2.23 18.01 -3.77
N PHE A 117 3.50 18.01 -4.18
CA PHE A 117 3.86 17.86 -5.59
C PHE A 117 3.48 16.49 -6.13
N ILE A 118 3.82 15.41 -5.42
CA ILE A 118 3.48 14.04 -5.85
C ILE A 118 1.97 13.84 -5.86
N LEU A 119 1.27 14.31 -4.83
CA LEU A 119 -0.20 14.19 -4.74
C LEU A 119 -0.88 14.94 -5.89
N ALA A 120 -0.48 16.19 -6.16
CA ALA A 120 -1.02 16.97 -7.27
C ALA A 120 -0.71 16.33 -8.63
N HIS A 121 0.51 15.80 -8.81
CA HIS A 121 0.89 15.10 -10.04
C HIS A 121 0.07 13.82 -10.24
N TYR A 122 -0.04 12.98 -9.22
CA TYR A 122 -0.82 11.76 -9.26
C TYR A 122 -2.31 12.05 -9.54
N HIS A 123 -2.90 13.01 -8.84
CA HIS A 123 -4.29 13.43 -9.07
C HIS A 123 -4.52 13.93 -10.49
N LYS A 124 -3.59 14.75 -11.02
CA LYS A 124 -3.65 15.25 -12.40
C LYS A 124 -3.61 14.09 -13.41
N GLU A 125 -2.67 13.16 -13.28
CA GLU A 125 -2.55 12.03 -14.22
C GLU A 125 -3.73 11.06 -14.11
N LEU A 126 -4.22 10.79 -12.90
CA LEU A 126 -5.39 9.94 -12.69
C LEU A 126 -6.65 10.55 -13.32
N SER A 127 -6.83 11.87 -13.17
CA SER A 127 -7.98 12.59 -13.73
C SER A 127 -8.00 12.59 -15.26
N LYS A 128 -6.84 12.62 -15.92
CA LYS A 128 -6.76 12.54 -17.39
C LYS A 128 -7.25 11.21 -17.95
N LYS A 129 -7.14 10.12 -17.18
CA LYS A 129 -7.40 8.78 -17.69
C LYS A 129 -8.89 8.40 -17.72
N ASN A 130 -9.83 9.32 -17.48
CA ASN A 130 -11.27 9.07 -17.49
C ASN A 130 -11.65 7.76 -16.75
N VAL A 131 -10.98 7.49 -15.63
CA VAL A 131 -11.24 6.28 -14.85
C VAL A 131 -12.65 6.43 -14.28
N LYS A 132 -13.62 5.75 -14.89
CA LYS A 132 -15.00 5.77 -14.44
C LYS A 132 -15.04 5.13 -13.06
N ALA A 133 -15.66 5.81 -12.10
CA ALA A 133 -15.95 5.22 -10.80
C ALA A 133 -16.80 3.97 -11.03
N THR A 134 -16.21 2.79 -10.82
CA THR A 134 -16.96 1.54 -10.74
C THR A 134 -17.67 1.52 -9.39
N PRO A 135 -19.00 1.33 -9.35
CA PRO A 135 -19.71 1.18 -8.09
C PRO A 135 -19.11 0.02 -7.29
N ALA A 136 -19.00 0.19 -5.96
CA ALA A 136 -18.72 -0.92 -5.07
C ALA A 136 -19.86 -1.95 -5.22
N HIS A 137 -19.51 -3.18 -5.61
CA HIS A 137 -20.46 -4.31 -5.72
C HIS A 137 -20.91 -4.78 -4.34
#